data_AF-A0A353EQH5-F1
#
_entry.id   AF-A0A353EQH5-F1
#
_cell.length_a   1.000
_cell.length_b   1.000
_cell.length_c   1.000
_cell.angle_alpha   90.00
_cell.angle_beta   90.00
_cell.angle_gamma   90.00
#
_symmetry.space_group_name_H-M   'P 1'
#
loop_
_entity.id
_entity.type
_entity.pdbx_description
1 polymer ?
#
loop_
_entity_poly.entity_id
_entity_poly.type
_entity_poly.pdbx_seq_one_letter_code
_entity_poly.pdbx_strand_id
1 'polypeptide(L)'
;MEGPKVFRYNSKGYFFMKKRRSDIRINVKISPRLQWVITYLKKAKAKMPSLIMPAQIRSFKPTERKIMRVFGNVYFESRIIVLATHNQQTYVNKKGQTRVKKIVAISHPEILSTLAHELAHLHYPDHDYEHEEFTRTIFKTFDITQKCLTCKGTGRISTEIRP
;
A
#
# COMPACT_ATOMS: atom_id res chain seq x y z
N MET A 1 -8.25 -29.50 -16.62
CA MET A 1 -7.62 -30.53 -15.76
C MET A 1 -7.73 -30.08 -14.31
N GLU A 2 -8.66 -30.68 -13.54
CA GLU A 2 -8.81 -30.37 -12.12
C GLU A 2 -7.76 -31.13 -11.29
N GLY A 3 -6.98 -30.42 -10.48
CA GLY A 3 -5.96 -31.04 -9.61
C GLY A 3 -6.56 -31.82 -8.43
N PRO A 4 -5.77 -32.70 -7.77
CA PRO A 4 -6.28 -33.64 -6.77
C PRO A 4 -6.77 -32.92 -5.50
N LYS A 5 -8.00 -33.26 -5.07
CA LYS A 5 -8.64 -32.77 -3.83
C LYS A 5 -8.10 -33.56 -2.63
N VAL A 6 -7.66 -32.85 -1.58
CA VAL A 6 -7.19 -33.48 -0.32
C VAL A 6 -8.22 -33.19 0.76
N PHE A 7 -8.81 -34.24 1.32
CA PHE A 7 -9.79 -34.19 2.40
C PHE A 7 -9.08 -34.42 3.73
N ARG A 8 -9.37 -33.60 4.74
CA ARG A 8 -8.97 -33.85 6.14
C ARG A 8 -10.21 -33.77 7.02
N TYR A 9 -10.40 -34.78 7.86
CA TYR A 9 -11.51 -34.89 8.80
C TYR A 9 -11.31 -34.01 10.04
N ASN A 10 -12.41 -33.44 10.52
CA ASN A 10 -12.57 -32.83 11.84
C ASN A 10 -13.81 -33.50 12.48
N SER A 11 -13.74 -33.79 13.78
CA SER A 11 -14.76 -34.44 14.61
C SER A 11 -16.12 -33.72 14.75
N LYS A 12 -16.34 -32.60 14.06
CA LYS A 12 -17.57 -31.78 14.18
C LYS A 12 -18.41 -31.65 12.90
N GLY A 13 -18.14 -32.41 11.84
CA GLY A 13 -19.08 -32.55 10.70
C GLY A 13 -19.28 -31.32 9.80
N TYR A 14 -18.57 -30.21 10.00
CA TYR A 14 -18.66 -29.04 9.12
C TYR A 14 -17.68 -29.12 7.94
N PHE A 15 -18.20 -29.09 6.71
CA PHE A 15 -17.42 -28.92 5.49
C PHE A 15 -16.86 -27.49 5.39
N PHE A 16 -15.64 -27.26 5.91
CA PHE A 16 -14.88 -26.07 5.51
C PHE A 16 -14.15 -26.36 4.21
N MET A 17 -14.75 -25.97 3.07
CA MET A 17 -14.01 -25.83 1.82
C MET A 17 -12.98 -24.70 2.00
N LYS A 18 -11.80 -25.01 2.54
CA LYS A 18 -10.61 -24.17 2.36
C LYS A 18 -10.28 -24.21 0.88
N LYS A 19 -10.85 -23.29 0.10
CA LYS A 19 -10.43 -23.00 -1.28
C LYS A 19 -8.90 -22.95 -1.24
N ARG A 20 -8.23 -23.87 -1.94
CA ARG A 20 -6.79 -23.75 -2.19
C ARG A 20 -6.60 -22.37 -2.78
N ARG A 21 -5.99 -21.46 -2.02
CA ARG A 21 -5.59 -20.16 -2.55
C ARG A 21 -4.66 -20.51 -3.69
N SER A 22 -5.13 -20.35 -4.93
CA SER A 22 -4.24 -20.34 -6.09
C SER A 22 -3.15 -19.34 -5.75
N ASP A 23 -1.92 -19.83 -5.57
CA ASP A 23 -0.81 -18.97 -5.20
C ASP A 23 -0.62 -17.94 -6.31
N ILE A 24 -1.12 -16.73 -6.07
CA ILE A 24 -1.01 -15.65 -7.04
C ILE A 24 0.48 -15.32 -7.14
N ARG A 25 1.04 -15.69 -8.28
CA ARG A 25 2.41 -15.35 -8.64
C ARG A 25 2.40 -13.89 -9.08
N ILE A 26 3.04 -13.03 -8.29
CA ILE A 26 3.31 -11.65 -8.67
C ILE A 26 4.79 -11.52 -8.98
N ASN A 27 5.11 -10.96 -10.14
CA ASN A 27 6.49 -10.70 -10.55
C ASN A 27 6.83 -9.24 -10.24
N VAL A 28 7.13 -8.95 -8.97
CA VAL A 28 7.49 -7.61 -8.49
C VAL A 28 8.82 -7.71 -7.76
N LYS A 29 9.81 -6.92 -8.17
CA LYS A 29 11.09 -6.82 -7.44
C LYS A 29 10.91 -5.91 -6.23
N ILE A 30 11.10 -6.42 -5.02
CA ILE A 30 10.87 -5.64 -3.79
C ILE A 30 12.19 -5.49 -3.04
N SER A 31 12.47 -4.27 -2.55
CA SER A 31 13.60 -4.02 -1.66
C SER A 31 13.51 -4.91 -0.41
N PRO A 32 14.62 -5.48 0.10
CA PRO A 32 14.60 -6.33 1.29
C PRO A 32 13.89 -5.71 2.50
N ARG A 33 14.03 -4.39 2.70
CA ARG A 33 13.38 -3.66 3.81
C ARG A 33 11.85 -3.59 3.73
N LEU A 34 11.31 -3.84 2.55
CA LEU A 34 9.88 -3.81 2.26
C LEU A 34 9.36 -5.20 1.87
N GLN A 35 10.15 -6.27 2.02
CA GLN A 35 9.76 -7.59 1.54
C GLN A 35 8.42 -8.07 2.11
N TRP A 36 8.09 -7.65 3.34
CA TRP A 36 6.83 -7.95 4.01
C TRP A 36 5.58 -7.42 3.28
N VAL A 37 5.70 -6.40 2.41
CA VAL A 37 4.56 -5.86 1.63
C VAL A 37 4.04 -6.84 0.59
N ILE A 38 4.83 -7.86 0.22
CA ILE A 38 4.47 -8.84 -0.82
C ILE A 38 3.14 -9.56 -0.50
N THR A 39 2.88 -9.83 0.77
CA THR A 39 1.64 -10.50 1.23
C THR A 39 0.41 -9.64 0.92
N TYR A 40 0.53 -8.33 1.13
CA TYR A 40 -0.53 -7.36 0.86
C TYR A 40 -0.76 -7.21 -0.64
N LEU A 41 0.31 -7.14 -1.43
CA LEU A 41 0.23 -7.08 -2.90
C LEU A 41 -0.46 -8.32 -3.49
N LYS A 42 -0.10 -9.52 -3.03
CA LYS A 42 -0.78 -10.76 -3.45
C LYS A 42 -2.26 -10.73 -3.11
N LYS A 43 -2.59 -10.26 -1.91
CA LYS A 43 -3.99 -10.16 -1.44
C LYS A 43 -4.78 -9.13 -2.24
N ALA A 44 -4.20 -7.97 -2.54
CA ALA A 44 -4.82 -6.96 -3.39
C ALA A 44 -5.03 -7.50 -4.81
N LYS A 45 -4.02 -8.12 -5.42
CA LYS A 45 -4.16 -8.73 -6.75
C LYS A 45 -5.20 -9.84 -6.80
N ALA A 46 -5.38 -10.60 -5.71
CA ALA A 46 -6.45 -11.60 -5.58
C ALA A 46 -7.85 -10.98 -5.62
N LYS A 47 -8.02 -9.89 -4.88
CA LYS A 47 -9.31 -9.20 -4.74
C LYS A 47 -9.59 -8.25 -5.90
N MET A 48 -8.54 -7.74 -6.54
CA MET A 48 -8.58 -6.75 -7.62
C MET A 48 -7.71 -7.26 -8.79
N PRO A 49 -8.21 -8.17 -9.63
CA PRO A 49 -7.46 -8.69 -10.77
C PRO A 49 -7.02 -7.61 -11.77
N SER A 50 -7.75 -6.48 -11.86
CA SER A 50 -7.41 -5.32 -12.69
C SER A 50 -6.29 -4.44 -12.12
N LEU A 51 -5.87 -4.66 -10.86
CA LEU A 51 -4.81 -3.87 -10.24
C LEU A 51 -3.50 -4.00 -11.03
N ILE A 52 -2.98 -2.86 -11.48
CA ILE A 52 -1.69 -2.78 -12.15
C ILE A 52 -0.60 -2.96 -11.11
N MET A 53 0.22 -3.99 -11.30
CA MET A 53 1.34 -4.27 -10.40
C MET A 53 2.56 -3.44 -10.82
N PRO A 54 3.32 -2.88 -9.86
CA PRO A 54 4.58 -2.23 -10.15
C PRO A 54 5.59 -3.27 -10.64
N ALA A 55 6.54 -2.86 -11.47
CA ALA A 55 7.68 -3.72 -11.81
C ALA A 55 8.63 -3.84 -10.62
N GLN A 56 8.77 -2.77 -9.84
CA GLN A 56 9.68 -2.71 -8.70
C GLN A 56 9.15 -1.81 -7.58
N ILE A 57 9.42 -2.21 -6.33
CA ILE A 57 9.22 -1.40 -5.14
C ILE A 57 10.58 -1.19 -4.46
N ARG A 58 11.04 0.05 -4.41
CA ARG A 58 12.29 0.44 -3.74
C ARG A 58 12.00 1.13 -2.42
N SER A 59 12.93 0.99 -1.49
CA SER A 59 12.91 1.73 -0.24
C SER A 59 13.95 2.84 -0.28
N PHE A 60 13.63 3.99 0.32
CA PHE A 60 14.65 4.97 0.70
C PHE A 60 14.55 5.33 2.18
N LYS A 61 15.64 5.90 2.70
CA LYS A 61 15.72 6.48 4.03
C LYS A 61 16.20 7.93 3.86
N PRO A 62 15.42 8.94 4.30
CA PRO A 62 15.87 10.32 4.25
C PRO A 62 17.14 10.52 5.11
N THR A 63 17.89 11.58 4.81
CA THR A 63 19.13 11.95 5.53
C THR A 63 18.94 13.25 6.28
N GLU A 64 19.78 13.56 7.27
CA GLU A 64 19.65 14.82 8.04
C GLU A 64 20.04 16.07 7.23
N ARG A 65 20.68 15.89 6.07
CA ARG A 65 21.22 16.97 5.23
C ARG A 65 20.15 17.76 4.49
N LYS A 66 19.05 17.11 4.09
CA LYS A 66 17.99 17.71 3.27
C LYS A 66 16.62 17.30 3.79
N ILE A 67 15.73 18.28 3.99
CA ILE A 67 14.33 18.01 4.35
C ILE A 67 13.61 17.41 3.14
N MET A 68 12.98 16.27 3.35
CA MET A 68 12.16 15.54 2.39
C MET A 68 10.74 15.49 2.92
N ARG A 69 9.78 15.94 2.10
CA ARG A 69 8.34 15.97 2.46
C ARG A 69 7.52 14.89 1.78
N VAL A 70 8.18 14.01 1.03
CA VAL A 70 7.55 12.99 0.19
C VAL A 70 7.78 11.63 0.83
N PHE A 71 6.71 10.86 1.03
CA PHE A 71 6.79 9.49 1.57
C PHE A 71 6.75 8.42 0.48
N GLY A 72 6.18 8.72 -0.68
CA GLY A 72 6.01 7.83 -1.80
C GLY A 72 6.20 8.57 -3.11
N ASN A 73 6.70 7.88 -4.13
CA ASN A 73 6.72 8.41 -5.49
C ASN A 73 6.57 7.27 -6.50
N VAL A 74 5.93 7.57 -7.62
CA VAL A 74 5.75 6.66 -8.75
C VAL A 74 6.51 7.17 -9.96
N TYR A 75 7.30 6.29 -10.56
CA TYR A 75 7.92 6.50 -11.86
C TYR A 75 7.11 5.72 -12.91
N PHE A 76 6.16 6.40 -13.55
CA PHE A 76 5.12 5.78 -14.38
C PHE A 76 5.66 4.89 -15.50
N GLU A 77 6.61 5.42 -16.30
CA GLU A 77 7.19 4.72 -17.45
C GLU A 77 7.79 3.36 -17.09
N SER A 78 8.48 3.29 -15.94
CA SER A 78 9.14 2.08 -15.46
C SER A 78 8.31 1.31 -14.43
N ARG A 79 7.13 1.81 -14.06
CA ARG A 79 6.26 1.30 -12.99
C ARG A 79 7.03 1.01 -11.70
N ILE A 80 7.91 1.93 -11.32
CA ILE A 80 8.70 1.83 -10.09
C ILE A 80 8.01 2.66 -9.00
N ILE A 81 7.73 2.04 -7.86
CA ILE A 81 7.27 2.72 -6.66
C ILE A 81 8.43 2.86 -5.69
N VAL A 82 8.63 4.05 -5.15
CA VAL A 82 9.69 4.34 -4.17
C VAL A 82 9.04 4.79 -2.87
N LEU A 83 9.28 4.07 -1.78
CA LEU A 83 8.68 4.33 -0.47
C LEU A 83 9.72 4.70 0.59
N ALA A 84 9.38 5.69 1.41
CA ALA A 84 10.13 6.05 2.60
C ALA A 84 9.93 4.97 3.66
N THR A 85 11.03 4.58 4.31
CA THR A 85 10.99 3.70 5.49
C THR A 85 11.11 4.48 6.80
N HIS A 86 11.49 5.76 6.71
CA HIS A 86 11.69 6.64 7.85
C HIS A 86 11.18 8.04 7.51
N ASN A 87 10.73 8.76 8.53
CA ASN A 87 10.32 10.15 8.50
C ASN A 87 11.37 11.02 9.19
N GLN A 88 11.38 12.31 8.88
CA GLN A 88 12.20 13.32 9.55
C GLN A 88 11.35 14.08 10.55
N GLN A 89 11.73 14.02 11.82
CA GLN A 89 11.22 14.98 12.78
C GLN A 89 12.01 16.26 12.64
N THR A 90 11.33 17.37 12.39
CA THR A 90 11.95 18.69 12.21
C THR A 90 11.74 19.58 13.42
N TYR A 91 12.60 20.58 13.58
CA TYR A 91 12.44 21.65 14.55
C TYR A 91 12.81 22.99 13.91
N VAL A 92 12.30 24.09 14.47
CA VAL A 92 12.68 25.44 14.07
C VAL A 92 13.80 25.91 15.01
N ASN A 93 14.96 26.27 14.45
CA ASN A 93 16.08 26.77 15.25
C ASN A 93 15.86 28.24 15.67
N LYS A 94 16.75 28.79 16.51
CA LYS A 94 16.69 30.19 16.96
C LYS A 94 16.72 31.23 15.82
N LYS A 95 17.16 30.83 14.61
CA LYS A 95 17.22 31.67 13.41
C LYS A 95 15.97 31.52 12.52
N GLY A 96 14.92 30.86 12.98
CA GLY A 96 13.70 30.59 12.21
C GLY A 96 13.85 29.54 11.11
N GLN A 97 14.99 28.84 11.04
CA GLN A 97 15.23 27.84 9.99
C GLN A 97 14.76 26.46 10.43
N THR A 98 14.01 25.77 9.57
CA THR A 98 13.63 24.37 9.79
C THR A 98 14.84 23.47 9.60
N ARG A 99 15.13 22.61 10.58
CA ARG A 99 16.22 21.63 10.57
C ARG A 99 15.70 20.25 10.94
N VAL A 100 16.39 19.21 10.50
CA VAL A 100 16.09 17.83 10.90
C VAL A 100 16.62 17.62 12.31
N LYS A 101 15.75 17.23 13.24
CA LYS A 101 16.10 16.87 14.62
C LYS A 101 16.56 15.42 14.71
N LYS A 102 15.79 14.51 14.09
CA LYS A 102 16.08 13.07 14.04
C LYS A 102 15.32 12.38 12.93
N ILE A 103 15.81 11.20 12.54
CA ILE A 103 15.15 10.31 11.59
C ILE A 103 14.48 9.17 12.37
N VAL A 104 13.17 8.99 12.19
CA VAL A 104 12.35 8.00 12.90
C VAL A 104 11.74 7.00 11.93
N ALA A 105 11.65 5.73 12.30
CA ALA A 105 11.01 4.73 11.45
C ALA A 105 9.52 5.06 11.24
N ILE A 106 9.03 4.84 10.01
CA ILE A 106 7.61 4.94 9.69
C ILE A 106 6.95 3.61 10.08
N SER A 107 5.74 3.67 10.62
CA SER A 107 5.01 2.46 10.99
C SER A 107 4.57 1.67 9.75
N HIS A 108 4.39 0.36 9.89
CA HIS A 108 3.92 -0.47 8.77
C HIS A 108 2.58 0.01 8.17
N PRO A 109 1.56 0.37 8.98
CA PRO A 109 0.29 0.89 8.45
C PRO A 109 0.47 2.15 7.59
N GLU A 110 1.34 3.07 8.00
CA GLU A 110 1.64 4.28 7.23
C GLU A 110 2.35 3.93 5.91
N ILE A 111 3.33 3.01 5.92
CA ILE A 111 3.99 2.54 4.68
C ILE A 111 2.97 1.89 3.74
N LEU A 112 2.05 1.08 4.26
CA LEU A 112 0.99 0.47 3.44
C LEU A 112 0.01 1.50 2.90
N SER A 113 -0.32 2.53 3.68
CA SER A 113 -1.14 3.65 3.24
C SER A 113 -0.47 4.38 2.09
N THR A 114 0.83 4.67 2.20
CA THR A 114 1.59 5.29 1.10
C THR A 114 1.65 4.35 -0.10
N LEU A 115 1.94 3.06 0.09
CA LEU A 115 1.98 2.08 -1.01
C LEU A 115 0.67 2.02 -1.79
N ALA A 116 -0.48 1.99 -1.11
CA ALA A 116 -1.76 1.93 -1.80
C ALA A 116 -2.09 3.21 -2.56
N HIS A 117 -1.70 4.37 -2.03
CA HIS A 117 -1.77 5.65 -2.76
C HIS A 117 -0.91 5.59 -4.04
N GLU A 118 0.35 5.20 -3.92
CA GLU A 118 1.24 5.07 -5.09
C GLU A 118 0.77 4.00 -6.09
N LEU A 119 0.13 2.93 -5.63
CA LEU A 119 -0.46 1.92 -6.51
C LEU A 119 -1.65 2.47 -7.31
N ALA A 120 -2.45 3.35 -6.73
CA ALA A 120 -3.58 3.96 -7.42
C ALA A 120 -3.12 4.87 -8.55
N HIS A 121 -2.00 5.58 -8.36
CA HIS A 121 -1.38 6.37 -9.42
C HIS A 121 -1.04 5.58 -10.69
N LEU A 122 -0.70 4.28 -10.58
CA LEU A 122 -0.46 3.45 -11.76
C LEU A 122 -1.69 3.30 -12.68
N HIS A 123 -2.89 3.56 -12.17
CA HIS A 123 -4.13 3.52 -12.93
C HIS A 123 -4.69 4.92 -13.19
N TYR A 124 -4.65 5.79 -12.18
CA TYR A 124 -5.16 7.17 -12.23
C TYR A 124 -4.01 8.13 -11.88
N PRO A 125 -3.30 8.70 -12.86
CA PRO A 125 -2.13 9.54 -12.60
C PRO A 125 -2.43 10.78 -11.76
N ASP A 126 -3.62 11.35 -11.92
CA ASP A 126 -4.05 12.56 -11.25
C ASP A 126 -4.84 12.27 -9.95
N HIS A 127 -4.87 13.23 -9.02
CA HIS A 127 -5.63 13.12 -7.76
C HIS A 127 -7.11 13.48 -7.95
N ASP A 128 -7.80 12.73 -8.80
CA ASP A 128 -9.24 12.87 -9.04
C ASP A 128 -10.08 11.98 -8.09
N TYR A 129 -11.40 11.98 -8.29
CA TYR A 129 -12.34 11.21 -7.49
C TYR A 129 -12.10 9.70 -7.66
N GLU A 130 -11.84 9.28 -8.89
CA GLU A 130 -11.56 7.90 -9.28
C GLU A 130 -10.30 7.37 -8.60
N HIS A 131 -9.23 8.16 -8.57
CA HIS A 131 -8.00 7.86 -7.84
C HIS A 131 -8.27 7.67 -6.34
N GLU A 132 -9.05 8.56 -5.72
CA GLU A 132 -9.40 8.43 -4.31
C GLU A 132 -10.22 7.17 -4.02
N GLU A 133 -11.23 6.87 -4.84
CA GLU A 133 -12.07 5.68 -4.70
C GLU A 133 -11.26 4.39 -4.89
N PHE A 134 -10.38 4.38 -5.89
CA PHE A 134 -9.51 3.26 -6.17
C PHE A 134 -8.51 3.03 -5.02
N THR A 135 -7.90 4.10 -4.50
CA THR A 135 -7.03 4.05 -3.31
C THR A 135 -7.76 3.43 -2.11
N ARG A 136 -9.00 3.86 -1.84
CA ARG A 136 -9.82 3.32 -0.74
C ARG A 136 -10.11 1.83 -0.93
N THR A 137 -10.33 1.40 -2.16
CA THR A 137 -10.53 -0.02 -2.47
C THR A 137 -9.27 -0.81 -2.15
N ILE A 138 -8.09 -0.33 -2.54
CA ILE A 138 -6.82 -1.00 -2.21
C ILE A 138 -6.61 -1.03 -0.68
N PHE A 139 -6.91 0.04 0.06
CA PHE A 139 -6.83 0.04 1.53
C PHE A 139 -7.68 -1.04 2.18
N LYS A 140 -8.92 -1.21 1.73
CA LYS A 140 -9.80 -2.30 2.18
C LYS A 140 -9.19 -3.66 1.88
N THR A 141 -8.48 -3.82 0.76
CA THR A 141 -7.78 -5.08 0.48
C THR A 141 -6.58 -5.31 1.40
N PHE A 142 -5.91 -4.26 1.85
CA PHE A 142 -4.79 -4.32 2.79
C PHE A 142 -5.22 -4.48 4.27
N ASP A 143 -6.53 -4.49 4.55
CA ASP A 143 -7.11 -4.42 5.92
C ASP A 143 -6.61 -3.20 6.72
N ILE A 144 -6.37 -2.07 6.03
CA ILE A 144 -6.01 -0.80 6.70
C ILE A 144 -7.29 -0.12 7.16
N THR A 145 -7.40 0.16 8.45
CA THR A 145 -8.54 0.87 9.05
C THR A 145 -8.29 2.38 9.21
N GLN A 146 -7.05 2.83 8.99
CA GLN A 146 -6.64 4.23 9.12
C GLN A 146 -7.00 5.05 7.87
N LYS A 147 -7.24 6.35 8.05
CA LYS A 147 -7.45 7.29 6.93
C LYS A 147 -6.14 7.51 6.16
N CYS A 148 -6.23 7.73 4.86
CA CYS A 148 -5.06 8.09 4.04
C CYS A 148 -4.44 9.40 4.56
N LEU A 149 -3.13 9.42 4.79
CA LEU A 149 -2.42 10.65 5.18
C LEU A 149 -2.24 11.64 4.02
N THR A 150 -2.27 11.15 2.78
CA THR A 150 -1.98 11.95 1.57
C THR A 150 -3.24 12.50 0.91
N CYS A 151 -4.33 11.74 0.91
CA CYS A 151 -5.62 12.20 0.40
C CYS A 151 -6.36 12.92 1.54
N LYS A 152 -6.61 14.22 1.42
CA LYS A 152 -7.28 15.06 2.44
C LYS A 152 -8.76 14.69 2.69
N GLY A 153 -9.19 13.48 2.36
CA GLY A 153 -10.55 12.98 2.57
C GLY A 153 -11.62 13.70 1.76
N THR A 154 -11.27 14.34 0.64
CA THR A 154 -12.15 15.16 -0.18
C THR A 154 -13.15 14.36 -1.02
N GLY A 155 -12.94 13.07 -1.22
CA GLY A 155 -13.96 12.15 -1.74
C GLY A 155 -15.10 11.98 -0.73
N ARG A 156 -16.08 12.89 -0.78
CA ARG A 156 -17.42 12.66 -0.22
C ARG A 156 -17.99 11.45 -0.97
N ILE A 157 -18.00 10.30 -0.31
CA ILE A 157 -18.91 9.22 -0.70
C ILE A 157 -20.24 9.61 -0.08
N SER A 158 -21.26 9.89 -0.91
CA SER A 158 -22.63 9.91 -0.43
C SER A 158 -22.93 8.53 0.14
N THR A 159 -23.03 8.43 1.47
CA THR A 159 -23.61 7.27 2.13
C THR A 159 -25.14 7.35 2.02
N GLU A 160 -25.66 7.55 0.81
CA GLU A 160 -27.06 7.25 0.52
C GLU A 160 -27.13 5.78 0.10
N ILE A 161 -27.04 4.90 1.09
CA ILE A 161 -27.80 3.64 0.99
C ILE A 161 -29.22 4.05 1.37
N ARG A 162 -30.03 4.42 0.38
CA ARG A 162 -31.47 4.53 0.59
C ARG A 162 -32.01 3.11 0.83
N PRO A 163 -32.83 2.88 1.87
CA PRO A 163 -33.57 1.63 2.03
C PRO A 163 -34.57 1.43 0.89
#